data_AF-A0A419GEF3-F1
#
_entry.id   AF-A0A419GEF3-F1
#
_cell.length_a   1.000
_cell.length_b   1.000
_cell.length_c   1.000
_cell.angle_alpha   90.00
_cell.angle_beta   90.00
_cell.angle_gamma   90.00
#
_symmetry.space_group_name_H-M   'P 1'
#
loop_
_entity.id
_entity.type
_entity.pdbx_description
1 polymer ?
#
loop_
_entity_poly.entity_id
_entity_poly.type
_entity_poly.pdbx_seq_one_letter_code
_entity_poly.pdbx_strand_id
1 'polypeptide(L)'
;MLTAIRVPKTTQTYADVLYALGLADLMATVGLEDIEPRQVGIKDVGDSYIVAVNRPLNSELVKDKPVIPGYPYLILKSGSTNAPVGGELVDYEHEKMIEQVYKKYLESSGKSKKGKKVAVNLEQEAEPPKPRPDLQVLKTFNSMRMGSDIYNKLHNAIREESQMGRIIWQRLSMLAEEKSEESATEVFNEPEELVSLATSLQLFNPIAGKGIHRPKPDGTGLGSFPKLWVDWFSEWMKIRAMHIGMSSYRVGDDTKIMVMTPGDIPLHEIKALRRELLKERLYGSIKLEISASLFLAEMLVKHSEEYDKGTGTVQLRSRKPNQVLKGVYTAYFKSLGNASAVINLSFLGLPGWLPVASKEDAEALIEILEEHRLCLSAPDESHSDEVSLLAQYRDFLSGGKLDDLLVFLADFGPFVMQRIDQKKWVKRFTVPNLRRLLMAYDAEDKEIKLQEIFDNQGFLNLATAIRKATVSAQFRKAQGTDAFNIHYGLAQEWKRKVKFKNELVVKVSDFVQQYNEENARHAEQGKERRKNVTTEDLNQVFQLVDSKGPELVGMLLLAYGYAREPREEQEPGN
;
A
#
# COMPACT_ATOMS: atom_id res chain seq x y z
N MET A 1 34.94 11.89 10.73
CA MET A 1 34.17 10.74 10.16
C MET A 1 32.68 11.02 10.31
N LEU A 2 31.84 10.51 9.41
CA LEU A 2 30.39 10.77 9.41
C LEU A 2 29.60 9.47 9.50
N THR A 3 28.73 9.33 10.50
CA THR A 3 27.94 8.12 10.79
C THR A 3 26.44 8.29 10.54
N ALA A 4 25.92 9.51 10.70
CA ALA A 4 24.51 9.80 10.46
C ALA A 4 24.30 11.25 9.99
N ILE A 5 23.29 11.44 9.15
CA ILE A 5 22.81 12.76 8.73
C ILE A 5 21.32 12.92 9.04
N ARG A 6 20.91 14.16 9.28
CA ARG A 6 19.53 14.56 9.50
C ARG A 6 19.00 15.29 8.27
N VAL A 7 17.95 14.73 7.67
CA VAL A 7 17.31 15.24 6.45
C VAL A 7 15.97 15.87 6.82
N PRO A 8 15.81 17.21 6.76
CA PRO A 8 14.58 17.88 7.16
C PRO A 8 13.44 17.62 6.15
N LYS A 9 12.20 17.54 6.64
CA LYS A 9 10.99 17.48 5.80
C LYS A 9 10.47 18.88 5.52
N THR A 10 10.89 19.47 4.40
CA THR A 10 10.59 20.88 4.09
C THR A 10 9.26 21.06 3.37
N THR A 11 8.78 20.04 2.65
CA THR A 11 7.57 20.13 1.83
C THR A 11 6.38 19.35 2.40
N GLN A 12 6.63 18.41 3.32
CA GLN A 12 5.68 17.42 3.82
C GLN A 12 5.02 16.59 2.69
N THR A 13 5.75 16.40 1.58
CA THR A 13 5.33 15.59 0.45
C THR A 13 6.32 14.47 0.17
N TYR A 14 6.03 13.63 -0.83
CA TYR A 14 6.98 12.61 -1.26
C TYR A 14 8.31 13.18 -1.78
N ALA A 15 8.41 14.48 -2.07
CA ALA A 15 9.68 15.12 -2.41
C ALA A 15 10.73 14.94 -1.29
N ASP A 16 10.31 15.05 -0.01
CA ASP A 16 11.19 14.88 1.15
C ASP A 16 11.65 13.43 1.28
N VAL A 17 10.74 12.48 0.99
CA VAL A 17 11.03 11.05 0.98
C VAL A 17 12.06 10.72 -0.09
N LEU A 18 11.86 11.21 -1.32
CA LEU A 18 12.81 11.00 -2.41
C LEU A 18 14.17 11.61 -2.09
N TYR A 19 14.21 12.79 -1.47
CA TYR A 19 15.47 13.39 -1.05
C TYR A 19 16.23 12.50 -0.04
N ALA A 20 15.54 12.01 1.00
CA ALA A 20 16.13 11.12 2.01
C ALA A 20 16.60 9.77 1.41
N LEU A 21 15.80 9.15 0.53
CA LEU A 21 16.18 7.91 -0.15
C LEU A 21 17.40 8.09 -1.06
N GLY A 22 17.47 9.22 -1.78
CA GLY A 22 18.60 9.55 -2.64
C GLY A 22 19.88 9.74 -1.85
N LEU A 23 19.80 10.46 -0.72
CA LEU A 23 20.92 10.63 0.20
C LEU A 23 21.38 9.31 0.81
N ALA A 24 20.45 8.46 1.23
CA ALA A 24 20.78 7.14 1.76
C ALA A 24 21.54 6.30 0.72
N ASP A 25 21.12 6.34 -0.54
CA ASP A 25 21.81 5.65 -1.63
C ASP A 25 23.17 6.25 -1.98
N LEU A 26 23.30 7.57 -1.92
CA LEU A 26 24.59 8.24 -2.05
C LEU A 26 25.55 7.78 -0.93
N MET A 27 25.12 7.81 0.33
CA MET A 27 25.92 7.35 1.47
C MET A 27 26.28 5.85 1.37
N ALA A 28 25.39 5.03 0.79
CA ALA A 28 25.65 3.62 0.56
C ALA A 28 26.78 3.38 -0.45
N THR A 29 26.94 4.27 -1.44
CA THR A 29 27.80 4.05 -2.61
C THR A 29 29.08 4.88 -2.61
N VAL A 30 29.09 6.04 -1.94
CA VAL A 30 30.22 6.98 -2.00
C VAL A 30 31.41 6.50 -1.17
N GLY A 31 32.61 6.71 -1.71
CA GLY A 31 33.88 6.43 -1.05
C GLY A 31 34.17 4.95 -0.79
N LEU A 32 33.45 4.02 -1.44
CA LEU A 32 33.69 2.58 -1.29
C LEU A 32 35.02 2.14 -1.94
N GLU A 33 35.75 1.26 -1.25
CA GLU A 33 36.89 0.47 -1.77
C GLU A 33 36.53 -1.01 -1.90
N ASP A 34 35.65 -1.46 -1.02
CA ASP A 34 35.29 -2.87 -0.87
C ASP A 34 34.27 -3.33 -1.91
N ILE A 35 34.28 -4.64 -2.15
CA ILE A 35 33.26 -5.36 -2.94
C ILE A 35 31.90 -5.33 -2.21
N GLU A 36 31.89 -5.22 -0.88
CA GLU A 36 30.64 -5.21 -0.10
C GLU A 36 30.10 -3.79 0.11
N PRO A 37 28.83 -3.52 -0.26
CA PRO A 37 28.21 -2.21 -0.05
C PRO A 37 28.02 -1.87 1.43
N ARG A 38 28.04 -0.57 1.74
CA ARG A 38 27.73 -0.06 3.09
C ARG A 38 26.24 -0.23 3.38
N GLN A 39 25.89 -0.72 4.57
CA GLN A 39 24.48 -0.82 4.97
C GLN A 39 24.00 0.54 5.49
N VAL A 40 22.82 0.95 5.04
CA VAL A 40 22.23 2.25 5.36
C VAL A 40 20.83 2.03 5.88
N GLY A 41 20.55 2.56 7.07
CA GLY A 41 19.24 2.61 7.69
C GLY A 41 18.61 3.98 7.53
N ILE A 42 17.28 4.02 7.39
CA ILE A 42 16.52 5.27 7.33
C ILE A 42 15.44 5.21 8.39
N LYS A 43 15.42 6.21 9.26
CA LYS A 43 14.48 6.33 10.37
C LYS A 43 13.75 7.66 10.30
N ASP A 44 12.43 7.62 10.30
CA ASP A 44 11.57 8.79 10.42
C ASP A 44 11.45 9.19 11.90
N VAL A 45 11.84 10.41 12.23
CA VAL A 45 11.78 10.98 13.59
C VAL A 45 10.79 12.14 13.71
N GLY A 46 9.81 12.23 12.79
CA GLY A 46 8.76 13.23 12.81
C GLY A 46 9.01 14.33 11.79
N ASP A 47 9.77 15.36 12.16
CA ASP A 47 10.09 16.53 11.33
C ASP A 47 11.23 16.29 10.32
N SER A 48 11.92 15.16 10.45
CA SER A 48 13.11 14.82 9.69
C SER A 48 13.26 13.30 9.55
N TYR A 49 14.15 12.89 8.65
CA TYR A 49 14.67 11.53 8.57
C TYR A 49 16.10 11.51 9.09
N ILE A 50 16.45 10.49 9.87
CA ILE A 50 17.83 10.14 10.19
C ILE A 50 18.27 9.08 9.18
N VAL A 51 19.35 9.36 8.46
CA VAL A 51 20.00 8.41 7.56
C VAL A 51 21.33 8.03 8.18
N ALA A 52 21.44 6.77 8.61
CA ALA A 52 22.58 6.28 9.36
C ALA A 52 23.27 5.13 8.62
N VAL A 53 24.59 5.05 8.75
CA VAL A 53 25.40 4.00 8.13
C VAL A 53 26.05 3.11 9.17
N ASN A 54 26.18 1.82 8.86
CA ASN A 54 26.86 0.87 9.76
C ASN A 54 28.38 1.07 9.80
N ARG A 55 28.96 1.62 8.73
CA ARG A 55 30.40 1.92 8.59
C ARG A 55 30.58 3.42 8.33
N PRO A 56 31.29 4.18 9.17
CA PRO A 56 31.46 5.62 9.00
C PRO A 56 32.05 5.99 7.64
N LEU A 57 31.62 7.13 7.10
CA LEU A 57 32.23 7.77 5.95
C LEU A 57 33.51 8.51 6.40
N ASN A 58 34.62 8.25 5.71
CA ASN A 58 35.88 8.95 5.88
C ASN A 58 36.00 10.06 4.83
N SER A 59 36.37 11.28 5.25
CA SER A 59 36.58 12.43 4.36
C SER A 59 37.59 12.15 3.26
N GLU A 60 38.69 11.46 3.57
CA GLU A 60 39.75 11.15 2.59
C GLU A 60 39.21 10.23 1.48
N LEU A 61 38.43 9.21 1.88
CA LEU A 61 37.83 8.27 0.93
C LEU A 61 36.75 8.88 0.06
N VAL A 62 36.06 9.92 0.53
CA VAL A 62 34.98 10.58 -0.20
C VAL A 62 35.53 11.69 -1.11
N LYS A 63 36.46 12.51 -0.61
CA LYS A 63 36.95 13.70 -1.30
C LYS A 63 37.72 13.39 -2.59
N ASP A 64 38.51 12.32 -2.58
CA ASP A 64 39.50 12.05 -3.64
C ASP A 64 39.04 10.98 -4.65
N LYS A 65 37.79 10.51 -4.56
CA LYS A 65 37.27 9.45 -5.44
C LYS A 65 36.29 9.95 -6.50
N PRO A 66 36.33 9.34 -7.70
CA PRO A 66 35.30 9.55 -8.70
C PRO A 66 33.91 9.20 -8.14
N VAL A 67 32.95 10.06 -8.45
CA VAL A 67 31.57 9.91 -8.00
C VAL A 67 30.72 9.39 -9.14
N ILE A 68 29.91 8.39 -8.86
CA ILE A 68 28.92 7.88 -9.82
C ILE A 68 27.55 8.54 -9.62
N PRO A 69 26.80 8.83 -10.69
CA PRO A 69 25.46 9.43 -10.59
C PRO A 69 24.45 8.59 -9.81
N GLY A 70 24.60 7.27 -9.80
CA GLY A 70 23.76 6.33 -9.05
C GLY A 70 22.36 6.10 -9.63
N TYR A 71 22.21 6.35 -10.92
CA TYR A 71 21.04 6.01 -11.71
C TYR A 71 21.49 5.72 -13.16
N PRO A 72 20.76 4.89 -13.93
CA PRO A 72 21.16 4.52 -15.27
C PRO A 72 21.11 5.70 -16.23
N TYR A 73 22.02 5.75 -17.22
CA TYR A 73 21.93 6.67 -18.35
C TYR A 73 20.91 6.18 -19.38
N LEU A 74 20.04 7.06 -19.90
CA LEU A 74 18.98 6.68 -20.84
C LEU A 74 19.38 6.96 -22.29
N ILE A 75 19.43 5.93 -23.11
CA ILE A 75 19.57 6.08 -24.57
C ILE A 75 18.17 6.26 -25.16
N LEU A 76 17.86 7.51 -25.50
CA LEU A 76 16.52 7.93 -25.97
C LEU A 76 16.37 7.88 -27.50
N LYS A 77 17.48 7.80 -28.23
CA LYS A 77 17.53 7.72 -29.69
C LYS A 77 18.55 6.67 -30.10
N SER A 78 18.16 5.74 -30.97
CA SER A 78 19.05 4.72 -31.53
C SER A 78 20.24 5.36 -32.24
N GLY A 79 21.45 4.90 -31.96
CA GLY A 79 22.69 5.42 -32.54
C GLY A 79 23.30 6.65 -31.83
N SER A 80 22.82 7.01 -30.64
CA SER A 80 23.46 8.06 -29.83
C SER A 80 24.86 7.63 -29.37
N THR A 81 25.89 8.34 -29.85
CA THR A 81 27.31 8.12 -29.51
C THR A 81 27.75 8.79 -28.21
N ASN A 82 26.86 9.53 -27.55
CA ASN A 82 27.19 10.33 -26.36
C ASN A 82 26.93 9.57 -25.04
N ALA A 83 26.71 8.26 -25.11
CA ALA A 83 26.58 7.44 -23.91
C ALA A 83 27.94 7.35 -23.19
N PRO A 84 28.00 7.57 -21.87
CA PRO A 84 29.24 7.50 -21.13
C PRO A 84 29.79 6.07 -21.07
N VAL A 85 31.12 5.94 -21.05
CA VAL A 85 31.79 4.64 -20.94
C VAL A 85 31.67 4.12 -19.50
N GLY A 86 31.10 2.92 -19.32
CA GLY A 86 30.89 2.31 -18.01
C GLY A 86 29.70 2.86 -17.23
N GLY A 87 29.16 2.04 -16.32
CA GLY A 87 27.89 2.29 -15.62
C GLY A 87 26.69 1.63 -16.30
N GLU A 88 25.51 1.73 -15.69
CA GLU A 88 24.28 1.15 -16.23
C GLU A 88 23.73 2.01 -17.38
N LEU A 89 23.47 1.38 -18.52
CA LEU A 89 22.85 1.98 -19.70
C LEU A 89 21.48 1.34 -19.95
N VAL A 90 20.48 2.14 -20.28
CA VAL A 90 19.14 1.65 -20.65
C VAL A 90 18.76 2.19 -22.02
N ASP A 91 18.58 1.28 -22.98
CA ASP A 91 17.99 1.61 -24.28
C ASP A 91 16.48 1.69 -24.17
N TYR A 92 15.97 2.91 -24.05
CA TYR A 92 14.56 3.17 -23.81
C TYR A 92 13.66 2.72 -24.97
N GLU A 93 14.12 2.88 -26.21
CA GLU A 93 13.33 2.49 -27.38
C GLU A 93 13.36 0.97 -27.59
N HIS A 94 14.50 0.31 -27.34
CA HIS A 94 14.58 -1.15 -27.32
C HIS A 94 13.65 -1.75 -26.26
N GLU A 95 13.63 -1.21 -25.04
CA GLU A 95 12.75 -1.70 -23.97
C GLU A 95 11.27 -1.56 -24.32
N LYS A 96 10.89 -0.47 -24.99
CA LYS A 96 9.53 -0.32 -25.54
C LYS A 96 9.19 -1.37 -26.60
N MET A 97 10.15 -1.74 -27.45
CA MET A 97 9.96 -2.81 -28.42
C MET A 97 9.74 -4.16 -27.73
N ILE A 98 10.54 -4.48 -26.70
CA ILE A 98 10.34 -5.69 -25.87
C ILE A 98 8.94 -5.69 -25.25
N GLU A 99 8.50 -4.57 -24.65
CA GLU A 99 7.17 -4.46 -24.06
C GLU A 99 6.06 -4.72 -25.09
N GLN A 100 6.18 -4.18 -26.30
CA GLN A 100 5.20 -4.38 -27.38
C GLN A 100 5.11 -5.84 -27.82
N VAL A 101 6.24 -6.52 -27.99
CA VAL A 101 6.29 -7.95 -28.34
C VAL A 101 5.68 -8.78 -27.21
N TYR A 102 6.06 -8.52 -25.96
CA TYR A 102 5.55 -9.23 -24.79
C TYR A 102 4.03 -9.05 -24.61
N LYS A 103 3.50 -7.84 -24.83
CA LYS A 103 2.05 -7.58 -24.80
C LYS A 103 1.30 -8.36 -25.88
N LYS A 104 1.80 -8.36 -27.13
CA LYS A 104 1.20 -9.15 -28.21
C LYS A 104 1.21 -10.64 -27.90
N TYR A 105 2.29 -11.15 -27.30
CA TYR A 105 2.38 -12.53 -26.82
C TYR A 105 1.35 -12.85 -25.72
N LEU A 106 1.15 -11.95 -24.75
CA LEU A 106 0.12 -12.12 -23.73
C LEU A 106 -1.30 -12.07 -24.31
N GLU A 107 -1.53 -11.23 -25.31
CA GLU A 107 -2.81 -11.13 -26.02
C GLU A 107 -3.12 -12.38 -26.85
N SER A 108 -2.09 -12.96 -27.50
CA SER A 108 -2.24 -14.19 -28.30
C SER A 108 -2.30 -15.46 -27.45
N SER A 109 -1.56 -15.50 -26.33
CA SER A 109 -1.52 -16.61 -25.37
C SER A 109 -2.69 -16.55 -24.38
N GLY A 110 -3.27 -15.37 -24.16
CA GLY A 110 -4.43 -15.16 -23.33
C GLY A 110 -5.66 -15.79 -23.98
N LYS A 111 -6.18 -16.87 -23.38
CA LYS A 111 -7.50 -17.43 -23.69
C LYS A 111 -8.50 -16.28 -23.85
N SER A 112 -8.97 -16.07 -25.08
CA SER A 112 -10.00 -15.09 -25.42
C SER A 112 -11.08 -15.03 -24.33
N LYS A 113 -11.41 -13.82 -23.86
CA LYS A 113 -12.56 -13.52 -22.98
C LYS A 113 -13.91 -14.01 -23.57
N LYS A 114 -13.94 -14.58 -24.77
CA LYS A 114 -15.05 -15.30 -25.37
C LYS A 114 -14.55 -16.58 -26.06
N GLY A 115 -14.32 -17.66 -25.31
CA GLY A 115 -14.53 -19.08 -25.68
C GLY A 115 -14.08 -19.67 -27.03
N LYS A 116 -13.54 -18.91 -27.98
CA LYS A 116 -12.98 -19.37 -29.24
C LYS A 116 -11.47 -19.43 -29.06
N LYS A 117 -10.97 -20.65 -28.90
CA LYS A 117 -9.58 -20.96 -29.23
C LYS A 117 -9.39 -20.58 -30.69
N VAL A 118 -8.76 -19.44 -30.95
CA VAL A 118 -8.04 -19.30 -32.21
C VAL A 118 -6.90 -20.27 -32.07
N ALA A 119 -6.96 -21.38 -32.81
CA ALA A 119 -5.82 -22.27 -32.97
C ALA A 119 -4.77 -21.49 -33.77
N VAL A 120 -3.98 -20.68 -33.07
CA VAL A 120 -2.64 -20.35 -33.54
C VAL A 120 -1.83 -21.59 -33.23
N ASN A 121 -1.16 -22.15 -34.24
CA ASN A 121 -0.23 -23.27 -34.08
C ASN A 121 0.77 -22.91 -32.96
N LEU A 122 0.53 -23.40 -31.75
CA LEU A 122 1.43 -23.31 -30.60
C LEU A 122 2.47 -24.45 -30.68
N GLU A 123 3.03 -24.65 -31.86
CA GLU A 123 4.26 -25.43 -32.00
C GLU A 123 5.42 -24.45 -31.86
N GLN A 124 6.07 -24.46 -30.70
CA GLN A 124 7.44 -23.96 -30.49
C GLN A 124 7.74 -22.45 -30.61
N GLU A 125 6.93 -21.56 -30.02
CA GLU A 125 7.43 -20.20 -29.72
C GLU A 125 7.77 -20.09 -28.22
N ALA A 126 9.07 -19.95 -27.92
CA ALA A 126 9.56 -19.67 -26.57
C ALA A 126 8.96 -18.36 -26.03
N GLU A 127 8.69 -18.27 -24.72
CA GLU A 127 8.21 -17.02 -24.10
C GLU A 127 9.19 -15.87 -24.44
N PRO A 128 8.72 -14.78 -25.07
CA PRO A 128 9.59 -13.67 -25.41
C PRO A 128 10.12 -12.99 -24.14
N PRO A 129 11.26 -12.28 -24.22
CA PRO A 129 11.81 -11.59 -23.07
C PRO A 129 10.79 -10.64 -22.44
N LYS A 130 10.73 -10.64 -21.10
CA LYS A 130 9.90 -9.69 -20.35
C LYS A 130 10.55 -8.32 -20.36
N PRO A 131 9.78 -7.22 -20.51
CA PRO A 131 10.32 -5.88 -20.39
C PRO A 131 10.85 -5.65 -18.97
N ARG A 132 11.76 -4.69 -18.82
CA ARG A 132 12.25 -4.28 -17.50
C ARG A 132 11.09 -3.92 -16.55
N PRO A 133 11.12 -4.36 -15.28
CA PRO A 133 10.03 -4.09 -14.33
C PRO A 133 9.77 -2.60 -14.09
N ASP A 134 10.78 -1.75 -14.19
CA ASP A 134 10.71 -0.31 -13.95
C ASP A 134 10.41 0.52 -15.22
N LEU A 135 10.20 -0.12 -16.37
CA LEU A 135 9.94 0.56 -17.65
C LEU A 135 8.75 1.54 -17.55
N GLN A 136 7.72 1.22 -16.78
CA GLN A 136 6.57 2.12 -16.60
C GLN A 136 6.96 3.42 -15.87
N VAL A 137 7.89 3.36 -14.91
CA VAL A 137 8.44 4.55 -14.23
C VAL A 137 9.21 5.40 -15.22
N LEU A 138 10.05 4.78 -16.07
CA LEU A 138 10.81 5.47 -17.11
C LEU A 138 9.90 6.13 -18.16
N LYS A 139 8.82 5.46 -18.58
CA LYS A 139 7.81 6.01 -19.49
C LYS A 139 7.12 7.23 -18.88
N THR A 140 6.75 7.15 -17.61
CA THR A 140 6.17 8.28 -16.86
C THR A 140 7.15 9.45 -16.74
N PHE A 141 8.41 9.18 -16.40
CA PHE A 141 9.44 10.21 -16.39
C PHE A 141 9.58 10.87 -17.77
N ASN A 142 9.73 10.06 -18.82
CA ASN A 142 9.91 10.56 -20.18
C ASN A 142 8.70 11.37 -20.69
N SER A 143 7.48 11.02 -20.29
CA SER A 143 6.29 11.80 -20.64
C SER A 143 6.17 13.11 -19.83
N MET A 144 6.59 13.10 -18.56
CA MET A 144 6.43 14.24 -17.64
C MET A 144 7.61 15.20 -17.62
N ARG A 145 8.76 14.85 -18.22
CA ARG A 145 9.92 15.75 -18.32
C ARG A 145 9.73 16.88 -19.34
N MET A 146 8.66 16.85 -20.15
CA MET A 146 8.28 17.92 -21.09
C MET A 146 9.44 18.38 -22.01
N GLY A 147 10.23 17.43 -22.50
CA GLY A 147 11.39 17.71 -23.35
C GLY A 147 12.67 18.10 -22.61
N SER A 148 12.66 18.17 -21.28
CA SER A 148 13.86 18.37 -20.47
C SER A 148 14.83 17.19 -20.64
N ASP A 149 16.09 17.51 -20.93
CA ASP A 149 17.19 16.54 -21.00
C ASP A 149 18.04 16.53 -19.72
N ILE A 150 17.50 17.07 -18.62
CA ILE A 150 18.21 17.21 -17.34
C ILE A 150 18.77 15.89 -16.84
N TYR A 151 18.06 14.78 -17.05
CA TYR A 151 18.43 13.48 -16.50
C TYR A 151 19.80 13.00 -17.00
N ASN A 152 20.03 13.06 -18.31
CA ASN A 152 21.31 12.65 -18.92
C ASN A 152 22.38 13.74 -18.78
N LYS A 153 22.00 15.03 -18.89
CA LYS A 153 22.94 16.14 -18.70
C LYS A 153 23.53 16.16 -17.30
N LEU A 154 22.69 16.03 -16.28
CA LEU A 154 23.11 15.95 -14.88
C LEU A 154 23.96 14.71 -14.64
N HIS A 155 23.62 13.58 -15.26
CA HIS A 155 24.41 12.35 -15.18
C HIS A 155 25.85 12.58 -15.66
N ASN A 156 26.03 13.26 -16.80
CA ASN A 156 27.35 13.55 -17.34
C ASN A 156 28.09 14.62 -16.53
N ALA A 157 27.43 15.72 -16.18
CA ALA A 157 28.02 16.79 -15.36
C ALA A 157 28.53 16.27 -14.01
N ILE A 158 27.83 15.32 -13.37
CA ILE A 158 28.30 14.69 -12.13
C ILE A 158 29.60 13.90 -12.33
N ARG A 159 29.74 13.21 -13.46
CA ARG A 159 30.91 12.38 -13.78
C ARG A 159 32.11 13.19 -14.20
N GLU A 160 31.87 14.34 -14.83
CA GLU A 160 32.91 15.23 -15.37
C GLU A 160 33.43 16.22 -14.31
N GLU A 161 32.66 16.48 -13.25
CA GLU A 161 33.07 17.37 -12.16
C GLU A 161 34.17 16.75 -11.27
N SER A 162 35.40 17.20 -11.48
CA SER A 162 36.60 16.71 -10.77
C SER A 162 36.55 16.89 -9.25
N GLN A 163 35.83 17.90 -8.73
CA GLN A 163 35.73 18.19 -7.31
C GLN A 163 34.46 17.64 -6.65
N MET A 164 33.71 16.77 -7.36
CA MET A 164 32.41 16.26 -6.91
C MET A 164 32.49 15.59 -5.53
N GLY A 165 33.54 14.81 -5.26
CA GLY A 165 33.75 14.17 -3.96
C GLY A 165 33.82 15.18 -2.81
N ARG A 166 34.52 16.31 -3.01
CA ARG A 166 34.64 17.38 -2.01
C ARG A 166 33.32 18.11 -1.78
N ILE A 167 32.61 18.41 -2.86
CA ILE A 167 31.28 19.05 -2.82
C ILE A 167 30.29 18.15 -2.05
N ILE A 168 30.29 16.84 -2.31
CA ILE A 168 29.45 15.88 -1.60
C ILE A 168 29.81 15.83 -0.12
N TRP A 169 31.10 15.76 0.21
CA TRP A 169 31.53 15.77 1.60
C TRP A 169 31.02 17.02 2.34
N GLN A 170 31.12 18.20 1.72
CA GLN A 170 30.59 19.44 2.28
C GLN A 170 29.07 19.38 2.49
N ARG A 171 28.30 18.95 1.48
CA ARG A 171 26.83 18.80 1.58
C ARG A 171 26.42 17.82 2.67
N LEU A 172 27.09 16.67 2.77
CA LEU A 172 26.83 15.68 3.82
C LEU A 172 27.20 16.22 5.21
N SER A 173 28.29 16.96 5.32
CA SER A 173 28.74 17.58 6.58
C SER A 173 27.75 18.65 7.08
N MET A 174 27.12 19.40 6.17
CA MET A 174 26.06 20.36 6.54
C MET A 174 24.82 19.69 7.13
N LEU A 175 24.56 18.42 6.75
CA LEU A 175 23.45 17.61 7.25
C LEU A 175 23.86 16.69 8.41
N ALA A 176 25.12 16.70 8.84
CA ALA A 176 25.61 15.83 9.90
C ALA A 176 24.81 16.02 11.19
N GLU A 177 24.41 14.91 11.80
CA GLU A 177 23.70 14.95 13.09
C GLU A 177 24.61 15.48 14.21
N GLU A 178 25.87 15.03 14.22
CA GLU A 178 26.92 15.56 15.07
C GLU A 178 27.82 16.50 14.25
N LYS A 179 27.83 17.78 14.62
CA LYS A 179 28.71 18.77 13.97
C LYS A 179 30.13 18.59 14.49
N SER A 180 31.07 18.23 13.62
CA SER A 180 32.50 18.23 13.93
C SER A 180 33.09 19.63 13.75
N GLU A 181 34.11 20.00 14.54
CA GLU A 181 34.82 21.29 14.40
C GLU A 181 35.50 21.45 13.03
N GLU A 182 35.85 20.34 12.36
CA GLU A 182 36.44 20.31 11.01
C GLU A 182 35.45 20.64 9.87
N SER A 183 34.14 20.66 10.14
CA SER A 183 33.11 20.87 9.10
C SER A 183 32.98 22.33 8.62
N ALA A 184 33.77 23.26 9.16
CA ALA A 184 33.55 24.71 9.03
C ALA A 184 34.54 25.45 8.12
N THR A 185 35.58 24.82 7.57
CA THR A 185 36.73 25.57 7.03
C THR A 185 36.86 25.63 5.49
N GLU A 186 36.25 24.72 4.73
CA GLU A 186 36.31 24.74 3.26
C GLU A 186 34.93 25.06 2.64
N VAL A 187 34.74 26.30 2.19
CA VAL A 187 33.57 26.71 1.41
C VAL A 187 33.91 26.54 -0.07
N PHE A 188 33.36 25.51 -0.72
CA PHE A 188 33.45 25.38 -2.17
C PHE A 188 32.30 26.14 -2.83
N ASN A 189 32.62 26.81 -3.95
CA ASN A 189 31.60 27.36 -4.83
C ASN A 189 30.89 26.21 -5.55
N GLU A 190 29.57 26.28 -5.64
CA GLU A 190 28.80 25.29 -6.39
C GLU A 190 29.15 25.36 -7.89
N PRO A 191 29.33 24.22 -8.58
CA PRO A 191 29.64 24.21 -10.00
C PRO A 191 28.54 24.87 -10.83
N GLU A 192 28.90 25.88 -11.62
CA GLU A 192 27.94 26.68 -12.39
C GLU A 192 27.10 25.80 -13.34
N GLU A 193 27.71 24.77 -13.94
CA GLU A 193 27.01 23.82 -14.81
C GLU A 193 25.89 23.08 -14.06
N LEU A 194 26.16 22.53 -12.87
CA LEU A 194 25.17 21.81 -12.07
C LEU A 194 24.04 22.74 -11.62
N VAL A 195 24.38 23.94 -11.15
CA VAL A 195 23.41 24.97 -10.77
C VAL A 195 22.55 25.37 -11.98
N SER A 196 23.15 25.45 -13.18
CA SER A 196 22.43 25.81 -14.39
C SER A 196 21.41 24.76 -14.82
N LEU A 197 21.69 23.48 -14.54
CA LEU A 197 20.86 22.33 -14.87
C LEU A 197 19.69 22.14 -13.89
N ALA A 198 19.78 22.67 -12.66
CA ALA A 198 18.75 22.56 -11.63
C ALA A 198 17.35 22.95 -12.17
N THR A 199 16.44 21.99 -12.20
CA THR A 199 15.06 22.19 -12.67
C THR A 199 14.08 21.48 -11.75
N SER A 200 13.11 22.22 -11.23
CA SER A 200 12.04 21.64 -10.42
C SER A 200 10.99 20.96 -11.31
N LEU A 201 11.17 19.68 -11.60
CA LEU A 201 10.14 18.88 -12.26
C LEU A 201 8.98 18.61 -11.31
N GLN A 202 7.74 18.84 -11.75
CA GLN A 202 6.52 18.57 -10.96
C GLN A 202 6.43 17.09 -10.53
N LEU A 203 7.02 16.19 -11.33
CA LEU A 203 7.18 14.78 -11.00
C LEU A 203 7.85 14.56 -9.64
N PHE A 204 8.89 15.33 -9.32
CA PHE A 204 9.64 15.20 -8.07
C PHE A 204 9.20 16.21 -7.01
N ASN A 205 8.63 17.34 -7.44
CA ASN A 205 8.20 18.45 -6.61
C ASN A 205 6.70 18.71 -6.83
N PRO A 206 5.81 17.92 -6.22
CA PRO A 206 4.39 18.01 -6.51
C PRO A 206 3.76 19.35 -6.10
N ILE A 207 4.34 20.03 -5.12
CA ILE A 207 3.97 21.39 -4.70
C ILE A 207 4.27 22.47 -5.77
N ALA A 208 5.13 22.16 -6.76
CA ALA A 208 5.33 23.01 -7.93
C ALA A 208 4.14 22.95 -8.92
N GLY A 209 3.07 22.22 -8.57
CA GLY A 209 1.87 22.10 -9.39
C GLY A 209 1.08 23.40 -9.52
N LYS A 210 0.54 23.62 -10.73
CA LYS A 210 -0.30 24.79 -11.05
C LYS A 210 -1.47 24.91 -10.06
N GLY A 211 -1.73 26.12 -9.57
CA GLY A 211 -2.93 26.44 -8.79
C GLY A 211 -2.88 26.13 -7.28
N ILE A 212 -1.85 25.42 -6.79
CA ILE A 212 -1.73 25.08 -5.35
C ILE A 212 -1.47 26.34 -4.48
N HIS A 213 -0.86 27.39 -5.06
CA HIS A 213 -0.51 28.63 -4.36
C HIS A 213 -1.24 29.89 -4.88
N ARG A 214 -2.34 29.75 -5.63
CA ARG A 214 -3.12 30.91 -6.10
C ARG A 214 -4.54 30.89 -5.54
N PRO A 215 -5.05 32.01 -4.97
CA PRO A 215 -6.42 32.10 -4.48
C PRO A 215 -7.49 31.89 -5.57
N LYS A 216 -7.12 32.06 -6.84
CA LYS A 216 -7.96 31.75 -8.01
C LYS A 216 -7.09 31.12 -9.12
N PRO A 217 -7.56 30.06 -9.80
CA PRO A 217 -6.85 29.45 -10.92
C PRO A 217 -7.14 30.22 -12.22
N ASP A 218 -6.46 31.34 -12.44
CA ASP A 218 -6.75 32.28 -13.54
C ASP A 218 -5.55 32.55 -14.49
N GLY A 219 -4.51 31.70 -14.48
CA GLY A 219 -3.34 31.86 -15.35
C GLY A 219 -2.84 30.58 -16.02
N THR A 220 -2.38 30.69 -17.27
CA THR A 220 -1.87 29.60 -18.11
C THR A 220 -0.35 29.37 -18.00
N GLY A 221 0.39 30.31 -17.40
CA GLY A 221 1.86 30.25 -17.26
C GLY A 221 2.37 29.17 -16.28
N LEU A 222 3.57 28.64 -16.55
CA LEU A 222 4.29 27.69 -15.69
C LEU A 222 4.66 28.36 -14.35
N GLY A 223 4.05 27.91 -13.25
CA GLY A 223 4.49 28.26 -11.91
C GLY A 223 5.62 27.33 -11.48
N SER A 224 6.80 27.42 -12.09
CA SER A 224 7.99 26.77 -11.52
C SER A 224 8.41 27.52 -10.26
N PHE A 225 9.03 26.83 -9.29
CA PHE A 225 9.80 27.53 -8.26
C PHE A 225 10.79 28.49 -8.95
N PRO A 226 11.04 29.69 -8.40
CA PRO A 226 12.09 30.54 -8.94
C PRO A 226 13.40 29.76 -8.90
N LYS A 227 14.23 29.86 -9.95
CA LYS A 227 15.44 29.03 -10.11
C LYS A 227 16.37 29.07 -8.89
N LEU A 228 16.42 30.20 -8.18
CA LEU A 228 17.18 30.37 -6.94
C LEU A 228 16.77 29.41 -5.80
N TRP A 229 15.56 28.86 -5.81
CA TRP A 229 15.05 27.94 -4.80
C TRP A 229 15.18 26.47 -5.19
N VAL A 230 15.73 26.19 -6.38
CA VAL A 230 15.93 24.83 -6.88
C VAL A 230 17.38 24.44 -6.66
N ASP A 231 17.62 23.59 -5.66
CA ASP A 231 18.93 23.02 -5.38
C ASP A 231 19.18 21.80 -6.28
N TRP A 232 20.25 21.86 -7.09
CA TRP A 232 20.64 20.79 -8.02
C TRP A 232 20.94 19.48 -7.26
N PHE A 233 21.49 19.56 -6.06
CA PHE A 233 21.88 18.40 -5.27
C PHE A 233 20.63 17.65 -4.79
N SER A 234 19.63 18.38 -4.28
CA SER A 234 18.30 17.84 -3.98
C SER A 234 17.64 17.21 -5.21
N GLU A 235 17.65 17.85 -6.37
CA GLU A 235 17.05 17.27 -7.59
C GLU A 235 17.79 16.01 -8.05
N TRP A 236 19.12 15.98 -7.94
CA TRP A 236 19.93 14.78 -8.18
C TRP A 236 19.50 13.63 -7.26
N MET A 237 19.38 13.88 -5.95
CA MET A 237 18.95 12.85 -4.99
C MET A 237 17.55 12.32 -5.32
N LYS A 238 16.62 13.19 -5.74
CA LYS A 238 15.27 12.76 -6.15
C LYS A 238 15.29 11.88 -7.40
N ILE A 239 16.17 12.18 -8.37
CA ILE A 239 16.39 11.32 -9.55
C ILE A 239 16.95 9.96 -9.13
N ARG A 240 17.93 9.90 -8.23
CA ARG A 240 18.42 8.62 -7.67
C ARG A 240 17.28 7.83 -7.04
N ALA A 241 16.50 8.47 -6.17
CA ALA A 241 15.42 7.83 -5.44
C ALA A 241 14.25 7.33 -6.31
N MET A 242 14.06 7.90 -7.50
CA MET A 242 13.11 7.40 -8.50
C MET A 242 13.31 5.89 -8.78
N HIS A 243 14.56 5.44 -8.76
CA HIS A 243 14.95 4.04 -9.00
C HIS A 243 14.93 3.16 -7.75
N ILE A 244 14.57 3.72 -6.59
CA ILE A 244 14.69 3.07 -5.29
C ILE A 244 13.34 2.86 -4.64
N GLY A 245 12.53 3.92 -4.56
CA GLY A 245 11.27 3.90 -3.81
C GLY A 245 10.04 4.35 -4.60
N MET A 246 10.20 4.79 -5.86
CA MET A 246 9.10 5.27 -6.70
C MET A 246 8.58 4.20 -7.66
N SER A 247 7.27 4.02 -7.69
CA SER A 247 6.53 3.21 -8.67
C SER A 247 5.50 4.06 -9.40
N SER A 248 5.17 3.68 -10.64
CA SER A 248 4.20 4.39 -11.47
C SER A 248 3.20 3.42 -12.08
N TYR A 249 1.93 3.81 -12.06
CA TYR A 249 0.81 3.03 -12.58
C TYR A 249 -0.10 3.88 -13.45
N ARG A 250 -0.69 3.24 -14.47
CA ARG A 250 -1.66 3.88 -15.36
C ARG A 250 -3.07 3.67 -14.82
N VAL A 251 -3.84 4.76 -14.76
CA VAL A 251 -5.25 4.76 -14.37
C VAL A 251 -6.04 5.38 -15.51
N GLY A 252 -6.39 4.54 -16.51
CA GLY A 252 -6.89 5.03 -17.80
C GLY A 252 -5.84 5.89 -18.51
N ASP A 253 -6.23 7.12 -18.86
CA ASP A 253 -5.32 8.11 -19.45
C ASP A 253 -4.45 8.84 -18.40
N ASP A 254 -4.78 8.71 -17.12
CA ASP A 254 -4.11 9.37 -16.02
C ASP A 254 -2.98 8.50 -15.44
N THR A 255 -2.08 9.11 -14.66
CA THR A 255 -0.96 8.41 -14.02
C THR A 255 -1.03 8.56 -12.52
N LYS A 256 -0.85 7.46 -11.79
CA LYS A 256 -0.67 7.47 -10.34
C LYS A 256 0.75 7.07 -9.99
N ILE A 257 1.39 7.90 -9.18
CA ILE A 257 2.74 7.67 -8.66
C ILE A 257 2.61 7.24 -7.21
N MET A 258 3.45 6.30 -6.80
CA MET A 258 3.58 5.82 -5.43
C MET A 258 5.02 5.95 -4.97
N VAL A 259 5.24 6.48 -3.77
CA VAL A 259 6.56 6.56 -3.15
C VAL A 259 6.50 5.94 -1.77
N MET A 260 7.26 4.85 -1.57
CA MET A 260 7.37 4.16 -0.30
C MET A 260 8.02 5.05 0.75
N THR A 261 7.36 5.17 1.91
CA THR A 261 7.76 6.10 2.98
C THR A 261 8.40 5.33 4.14
N PRO A 262 9.70 5.57 4.43
CA PRO A 262 10.41 4.90 5.52
C PRO A 262 9.77 5.16 6.89
N GLY A 263 9.77 4.15 7.76
CA GLY A 263 9.54 4.29 9.20
C GLY A 263 10.83 4.10 9.98
N ASP A 264 11.34 2.88 10.00
CA ASP A 264 12.66 2.51 10.51
C ASP A 264 13.09 1.24 9.77
N ILE A 265 13.72 1.44 8.60
CA ILE A 265 13.90 0.40 7.60
C ILE A 265 15.27 0.54 6.90
N PRO A 266 15.96 -0.57 6.62
CA PRO A 266 17.15 -0.56 5.78
C PRO A 266 16.85 -0.17 4.33
N LEU A 267 17.78 0.55 3.68
CA LEU A 267 17.64 0.96 2.28
C LEU A 267 17.54 -0.24 1.32
N HIS A 268 18.26 -1.33 1.57
CA HIS A 268 18.21 -2.52 0.72
C HIS A 268 16.83 -3.17 0.72
N GLU A 269 16.12 -3.07 1.84
CA GLU A 269 14.77 -3.60 2.01
C GLU A 269 13.76 -2.79 1.18
N ILE A 270 13.87 -1.46 1.19
CA ILE A 270 13.05 -0.59 0.30
C ILE A 270 13.28 -0.98 -1.17
N LYS A 271 14.53 -1.20 -1.58
CA LYS A 271 14.84 -1.65 -2.95
C LYS A 271 14.22 -3.01 -3.26
N ALA A 272 14.22 -3.94 -2.31
CA ALA A 272 13.61 -5.26 -2.45
C ALA A 272 12.09 -5.17 -2.60
N LEU A 273 11.42 -4.46 -1.69
CA LEU A 273 9.97 -4.23 -1.73
C LEU A 273 9.53 -3.55 -3.04
N ARG A 274 10.30 -2.57 -3.54
CA ARG A 274 10.02 -1.95 -4.84
C ARG A 274 10.06 -2.97 -5.97
N ARG A 275 11.10 -3.81 -5.99
CA ARG A 275 11.25 -4.82 -7.06
C ARG A 275 10.09 -5.81 -7.06
N GLU A 276 9.62 -6.24 -5.90
CA GLU A 276 8.44 -7.12 -5.81
C GLU A 276 7.17 -6.37 -6.23
N LEU A 277 6.97 -5.14 -5.76
CA LEU A 277 5.80 -4.33 -6.10
C LEU A 277 5.69 -4.03 -7.61
N LEU A 278 6.82 -3.87 -8.32
CA LEU A 278 6.84 -3.67 -9.78
C LEU A 278 6.46 -4.93 -10.58
N LYS A 279 6.55 -6.14 -9.99
CA LYS A 279 6.10 -7.38 -10.62
C LYS A 279 4.59 -7.58 -10.51
N GLU A 280 3.97 -6.94 -9.51
CA GLU A 280 2.55 -7.07 -9.24
C GLU A 280 1.68 -6.34 -10.27
N ARG A 281 0.61 -7.03 -10.69
CA ARG A 281 -0.39 -6.46 -11.61
C ARG A 281 -1.45 -5.70 -10.83
N LEU A 282 -1.13 -4.47 -10.45
CA LEU A 282 -2.04 -3.57 -9.74
C LEU A 282 -2.82 -2.68 -10.71
N TYR A 283 -4.10 -2.47 -10.43
CA TYR A 283 -5.01 -1.68 -11.26
C TYR A 283 -6.09 -1.00 -10.42
N GLY A 284 -6.78 -0.04 -11.05
CA GLY A 284 -7.81 0.77 -10.40
C GLY A 284 -7.26 2.09 -9.84
N SER A 285 -8.09 2.80 -9.09
CA SER A 285 -7.71 4.02 -8.41
C SER A 285 -7.49 3.77 -6.92
N ILE A 286 -8.55 3.55 -6.15
CA ILE A 286 -8.54 3.25 -4.72
C ILE A 286 -8.07 1.80 -4.50
N LYS A 287 -8.55 0.86 -5.32
CA LYS A 287 -8.13 -0.56 -5.24
C LYS A 287 -6.63 -0.73 -5.42
N LEU A 288 -6.03 0.08 -6.28
CA LEU A 288 -4.59 0.07 -6.51
C LEU A 288 -3.82 0.41 -5.24
N GLU A 289 -4.26 1.45 -4.52
CA GLU A 289 -3.65 1.88 -3.25
C GLU A 289 -3.81 0.84 -2.15
N ILE A 290 -5.03 0.33 -1.98
CA ILE A 290 -5.34 -0.74 -1.02
C ILE A 290 -4.48 -1.97 -1.29
N SER A 291 -4.44 -2.41 -2.55
CA SER A 291 -3.70 -3.62 -2.95
C SER A 291 -2.20 -3.45 -2.76
N ALA A 292 -1.64 -2.28 -3.10
CA ALA A 292 -0.24 -1.97 -2.87
C ALA A 292 0.12 -1.97 -1.39
N SER A 293 -0.69 -1.33 -0.54
CA SER A 293 -0.44 -1.26 0.91
C SER A 293 -0.51 -2.65 1.57
N LEU A 294 -1.54 -3.46 1.25
CA LEU A 294 -1.64 -4.84 1.76
C LEU A 294 -0.49 -5.71 1.26
N PHE A 295 -0.14 -5.62 -0.02
CA PHE A 295 0.98 -6.38 -0.60
C PHE A 295 2.32 -6.01 0.03
N LEU A 296 2.59 -4.71 0.22
CA LEU A 296 3.83 -4.26 0.86
C LEU A 296 3.94 -4.73 2.31
N ALA A 297 2.84 -4.71 3.07
CA ALA A 297 2.83 -5.27 4.42
C ALA A 297 3.08 -6.78 4.41
N GLU A 298 2.47 -7.52 3.49
CA GLU A 298 2.67 -8.96 3.34
C GLU A 298 4.13 -9.27 3.01
N MET A 299 4.74 -8.55 2.06
CA MET A 299 6.14 -8.75 1.68
C MET A 299 7.08 -8.38 2.81
N LEU A 300 6.81 -7.29 3.54
CA LEU A 300 7.61 -6.89 4.69
C LEU A 300 7.61 -7.97 5.78
N VAL A 301 6.46 -8.61 6.04
CA VAL A 301 6.38 -9.73 6.98
C VAL A 301 7.10 -10.96 6.43
N LYS A 302 6.96 -11.28 5.14
CA LYS A 302 7.67 -12.41 4.51
C LYS A 302 9.21 -12.22 4.49
N HIS A 303 9.70 -10.99 4.42
CA HIS A 303 11.13 -10.67 4.51
C HIS A 303 11.64 -10.58 5.95
N SER A 304 10.76 -10.68 6.94
CA SER A 304 11.14 -10.57 8.35
C SER A 304 11.89 -11.79 8.85
N GLU A 305 12.84 -11.59 9.77
CA GLU A 305 13.53 -12.67 10.47
C GLU A 305 12.56 -13.59 11.22
N GLU A 306 11.46 -13.04 11.74
CA GLU A 306 10.42 -13.79 12.43
C GLU A 306 9.74 -14.82 11.51
N TYR A 307 9.54 -14.50 10.24
CA TYR A 307 8.95 -15.43 9.26
C TYR A 307 9.97 -16.45 8.75
N ASP A 308 11.15 -15.98 8.36
CA ASP A 308 12.19 -16.80 7.70
C ASP A 308 13.25 -17.34 8.70
N LYS A 309 12.85 -17.62 9.95
CA LYS A 309 13.69 -18.25 11.01
C LYS A 309 15.10 -17.64 11.15
N GLY A 310 15.21 -16.31 11.06
CA GLY A 310 16.45 -15.58 11.26
C GLY A 310 17.30 -15.32 10.00
N THR A 311 16.87 -15.77 8.81
CA THR A 311 17.53 -15.39 7.53
C THR A 311 16.88 -14.20 6.83
N GLY A 312 15.81 -13.65 7.41
CA GLY A 312 15.15 -12.44 6.92
C GLY A 312 16.07 -11.22 6.86
N THR A 313 15.72 -10.25 6.03
CA THR A 313 16.50 -9.04 5.76
C THR A 313 16.06 -7.83 6.58
N VAL A 314 14.99 -7.99 7.35
CA VAL A 314 14.42 -6.98 8.26
C VAL A 314 13.99 -7.65 9.57
N GLN A 315 14.04 -6.89 10.67
CA GLN A 315 13.60 -7.38 11.98
C GLN A 315 12.37 -6.60 12.43
N LEU A 316 11.25 -7.28 12.70
CA LEU A 316 10.06 -6.59 13.19
C LEU A 316 10.17 -6.36 14.70
N ARG A 317 10.65 -7.31 15.50
CA ARG A 317 10.86 -7.20 16.96
C ARG A 317 9.63 -6.69 17.71
N SER A 318 8.50 -7.36 17.56
CA SER A 318 7.20 -6.93 18.13
C SER A 318 6.69 -5.59 17.60
N ARG A 319 7.28 -5.04 16.53
CA ARG A 319 6.74 -3.87 15.85
C ARG A 319 5.67 -4.27 14.85
N LYS A 320 4.79 -3.33 14.56
CA LYS A 320 3.79 -3.40 13.49
C LYS A 320 4.42 -3.04 12.14
N PRO A 321 3.91 -3.55 11.01
CA PRO A 321 4.44 -3.22 9.68
C PRO A 321 4.59 -1.72 9.42
N ASN A 322 3.60 -0.92 9.84
CA ASN A 322 3.58 0.54 9.67
C ASN A 322 4.61 1.30 10.52
N GLN A 323 5.29 0.65 11.47
CA GLN A 323 6.39 1.24 12.22
C GLN A 323 7.73 1.07 11.50
N VAL A 324 7.84 0.07 10.64
CA VAL A 324 9.04 -0.22 9.84
C VAL A 324 8.95 0.47 8.48
N LEU A 325 7.85 0.26 7.74
CA LEU A 325 7.53 1.02 6.53
C LEU A 325 6.20 1.75 6.76
N LYS A 326 6.22 3.08 6.90
CA LYS A 326 5.03 3.85 7.29
C LYS A 326 3.86 3.71 6.34
N GLY A 327 4.14 3.70 5.04
CA GLY A 327 3.09 3.80 4.04
C GLY A 327 3.62 4.13 2.66
N VAL A 328 2.70 4.60 1.82
CA VAL A 328 2.99 5.13 0.49
C VAL A 328 2.36 6.51 0.36
N TYR A 329 3.17 7.48 -0.07
CA TYR A 329 2.60 8.68 -0.68
C TYR A 329 2.07 8.32 -2.06
N THR A 330 0.91 8.86 -2.40
CA THR A 330 0.34 8.75 -3.74
C THR A 330 0.12 10.12 -4.34
N ALA A 331 0.43 10.24 -5.64
CA ALA A 331 0.21 11.44 -6.41
C ALA A 331 -0.53 11.09 -7.68
N TYR A 332 -1.67 11.74 -7.90
CA TYR A 332 -2.50 11.52 -9.07
C TYR A 332 -2.29 12.65 -10.08
N PHE A 333 -1.79 12.28 -11.24
CA PHE A 333 -1.53 13.16 -12.37
C PHE A 333 -2.62 12.98 -13.42
N LYS A 334 -3.40 14.05 -13.62
CA LYS A 334 -4.38 14.16 -14.70
C LYS A 334 -3.65 14.36 -16.02
N SER A 335 -3.97 13.55 -17.03
CA SER A 335 -3.54 13.78 -18.41
C SER A 335 -4.31 14.95 -19.02
N LEU A 336 -3.57 15.86 -19.65
CA LEU A 336 -4.07 17.01 -20.40
C LEU A 336 -3.70 16.89 -21.88
N GLY A 337 -3.55 15.65 -22.38
CA GLY A 337 -3.02 15.35 -23.71
C GLY A 337 -1.49 15.36 -23.72
N ASN A 338 -0.90 16.50 -24.08
CA ASN A 338 0.57 16.65 -24.17
C ASN A 338 1.25 17.00 -22.84
N ALA A 339 0.46 17.19 -21.78
CA ALA A 339 0.95 17.55 -20.45
C ALA A 339 0.29 16.69 -19.39
N SER A 340 0.84 16.70 -18.17
CA SER A 340 0.20 16.12 -17.00
C SER A 340 0.26 17.11 -15.85
N ALA A 341 -0.76 17.12 -15.01
CA ALA A 341 -0.83 17.97 -13.82
C ALA A 341 -1.22 17.15 -12.59
N VAL A 342 -0.49 17.34 -11.49
CA VAL A 342 -0.90 16.82 -10.18
C VAL A 342 -2.22 17.46 -9.78
N ILE A 343 -3.25 16.65 -9.49
CA ILE A 343 -4.54 17.12 -8.99
C ILE A 343 -4.87 16.59 -7.60
N ASN A 344 -4.14 15.57 -7.13
CA ASN A 344 -4.32 15.01 -5.79
C ASN A 344 -2.99 14.49 -5.25
N LEU A 345 -2.75 14.75 -3.97
CA LEU A 345 -1.68 14.19 -3.17
C LEU A 345 -2.32 13.56 -1.94
N SER A 346 -1.97 12.31 -1.65
CA SER A 346 -2.46 11.64 -0.46
C SER A 346 -1.41 10.72 0.13
N PHE A 347 -1.64 10.28 1.36
CA PHE A 347 -0.82 9.29 2.03
C PHE A 347 -1.70 8.13 2.47
N LEU A 348 -1.23 6.91 2.24
CA LEU A 348 -1.88 5.69 2.71
C LEU A 348 -0.89 4.92 3.59
N GLY A 349 -1.25 4.75 4.86
CA GLY A 349 -0.48 3.94 5.80
C GLY A 349 -0.46 2.46 5.40
N LEU A 350 0.61 1.76 5.80
CA LEU A 350 0.56 0.31 5.89
C LEU A 350 -0.36 -0.10 7.06
N PRO A 351 -0.95 -1.30 7.02
CA PRO A 351 -1.73 -1.84 8.14
C PRO A 351 -0.88 -1.92 9.41
N GLY A 352 -1.28 -1.18 10.44
CA GLY A 352 -0.72 -1.20 11.79
C GLY A 352 -1.49 -2.12 12.73
N TRP A 353 -1.96 -3.27 12.24
CA TRP A 353 -2.98 -4.07 12.94
C TRP A 353 -2.41 -4.95 14.04
N LEU A 354 -1.36 -5.71 13.74
CA LEU A 354 -0.79 -6.70 14.65
C LEU A 354 0.73 -6.50 14.75
N PRO A 355 1.31 -6.56 15.96
CA PRO A 355 2.75 -6.69 16.12
C PRO A 355 3.21 -8.08 15.66
N VAL A 356 4.44 -8.19 15.19
CA VAL A 356 5.04 -9.48 14.83
C VAL A 356 6.24 -9.74 15.73
N ALA A 357 6.10 -10.69 16.65
CA ALA A 357 7.16 -11.09 17.59
C ALA A 357 7.68 -12.51 17.32
N SER A 358 6.87 -13.34 16.67
CA SER A 358 7.15 -14.75 16.42
C SER A 358 6.77 -15.17 15.00
N LYS A 359 7.15 -16.39 14.63
CA LYS A 359 6.76 -16.98 13.34
C LYS A 359 5.25 -17.18 13.25
N GLU A 360 4.63 -17.57 14.37
CA GLU A 360 3.20 -17.77 14.48
C GLU A 360 2.45 -16.44 14.26
N ASP A 361 2.94 -15.33 14.81
CA ASP A 361 2.37 -14.00 14.55
C ASP A 361 2.52 -13.60 13.08
N ALA A 362 3.68 -13.89 12.47
CA ALA A 362 3.97 -13.59 11.08
C ALA A 362 3.03 -14.37 10.15
N GLU A 363 2.87 -15.68 10.37
CA GLU A 363 1.95 -16.54 9.61
C GLU A 363 0.49 -16.10 9.78
N ALA A 364 0.07 -15.76 11.00
CA ALA A 364 -1.27 -15.27 11.27
C ALA A 364 -1.56 -13.94 10.57
N LEU A 365 -0.61 -12.99 10.60
CA LEU A 365 -0.76 -11.71 9.92
C LEU A 365 -0.80 -11.88 8.40
N ILE A 366 0.03 -12.76 7.83
CA ILE A 366 -0.03 -13.08 6.39
C ILE A 366 -1.40 -13.66 6.02
N GLU A 367 -1.95 -14.59 6.81
CA GLU A 367 -3.28 -15.17 6.56
C GLU A 367 -4.38 -14.09 6.54
N ILE A 368 -4.33 -13.14 7.48
CA ILE A 368 -5.26 -12.01 7.54
C ILE A 368 -5.09 -11.10 6.32
N LEU A 369 -3.86 -10.72 5.96
CA LEU A 369 -3.59 -9.85 4.81
C LEU A 369 -4.07 -10.49 3.49
N GLU A 370 -3.82 -11.78 3.30
CA GLU A 370 -4.25 -12.54 2.13
C GLU A 370 -5.78 -12.64 2.06
N GLU A 371 -6.46 -12.90 3.18
CA GLU A 371 -7.93 -12.89 3.23
C GLU A 371 -8.51 -11.53 2.82
N HIS A 372 -7.96 -10.43 3.36
CA HIS A 372 -8.38 -9.08 3.04
C HIS A 372 -8.18 -8.77 1.55
N ARG A 373 -7.02 -9.13 0.97
CA ARG A 373 -6.77 -8.99 -0.49
C ARG A 373 -7.80 -9.73 -1.33
N LEU A 374 -8.15 -10.97 -0.95
CA LEU A 374 -9.15 -11.77 -1.65
C LEU A 374 -10.55 -11.16 -1.54
N CYS A 375 -10.97 -10.70 -0.36
CA CYS A 375 -12.25 -10.02 -0.16
C CYS A 375 -12.37 -8.73 -1.00
N LEU A 376 -11.30 -7.93 -1.04
CA LEU A 376 -11.27 -6.64 -1.73
C LEU A 376 -10.98 -6.75 -3.23
N SER A 377 -10.75 -7.96 -3.74
CA SER A 377 -10.66 -8.21 -5.18
C SER A 377 -12.00 -8.05 -5.89
N ALA A 378 -13.13 -8.28 -5.19
CA ALA A 378 -14.46 -8.32 -5.79
C ALA A 378 -15.10 -6.95 -6.12
N PRO A 379 -14.96 -5.89 -5.29
CA PRO A 379 -15.51 -4.57 -5.59
C PRO A 379 -15.03 -3.99 -6.93
N ASP A 380 -15.83 -3.20 -7.61
CA ASP A 380 -15.64 -2.65 -8.95
C ASP A 380 -15.85 -1.14 -8.92
N GLU A 381 -14.78 -0.40 -9.19
CA GLU A 381 -14.76 1.07 -9.12
C GLU A 381 -15.59 1.77 -10.20
N SER A 382 -16.23 1.03 -11.10
CA SER A 382 -17.26 1.56 -12.01
C SER A 382 -18.61 1.82 -11.32
N HIS A 383 -18.82 1.29 -10.10
CA HIS A 383 -20.05 1.46 -9.32
C HIS A 383 -19.78 2.34 -8.10
N SER A 384 -20.57 3.40 -7.90
CA SER A 384 -20.32 4.44 -6.90
C SER A 384 -20.48 3.96 -5.45
N ASP A 385 -21.38 3.02 -5.20
CA ASP A 385 -21.57 2.33 -3.93
C ASP A 385 -20.33 1.49 -3.56
N GLU A 386 -19.75 0.80 -4.53
CA GLU A 386 -18.54 -0.01 -4.34
C GLU A 386 -17.28 0.86 -4.18
N VAL A 387 -17.22 2.02 -4.83
CA VAL A 387 -16.20 3.06 -4.58
C VAL A 387 -16.29 3.55 -3.13
N SER A 388 -17.49 3.77 -2.61
CA SER A 388 -17.70 4.22 -1.23
C SER A 388 -17.24 3.16 -0.22
N LEU A 389 -17.54 1.89 -0.48
CA LEU A 389 -17.08 0.75 0.32
C LEU A 389 -15.53 0.64 0.34
N LEU A 390 -14.88 0.85 -0.81
CA LEU A 390 -13.43 0.86 -0.90
C LEU A 390 -12.79 2.07 -0.21
N ALA A 391 -13.39 3.25 -0.33
CA ALA A 391 -12.91 4.46 0.35
C ALA A 391 -12.93 4.28 1.87
N GLN A 392 -14.00 3.71 2.40
CA GLN A 392 -14.11 3.38 3.81
C GLN A 392 -13.05 2.37 4.27
N TYR A 393 -12.83 1.31 3.48
CA TYR A 393 -11.75 0.36 3.79
C TYR A 393 -10.37 1.03 3.77
N ARG A 394 -10.14 1.96 2.83
CA ARG A 394 -8.89 2.73 2.74
C ARG A 394 -8.66 3.57 3.99
N ASP A 395 -9.71 4.17 4.56
CA ASP A 395 -9.62 4.92 5.81
C ASP A 395 -9.26 4.01 6.98
N PHE A 396 -9.90 2.84 7.10
CA PHE A 396 -9.51 1.81 8.07
C PHE A 396 -8.06 1.36 7.89
N LEU A 397 -7.63 1.09 6.65
CA LEU A 397 -6.29 0.59 6.34
C LEU A 397 -5.20 1.58 6.79
N SER A 398 -5.44 2.87 6.57
CA SER A 398 -4.51 3.94 6.94
C SER A 398 -4.56 4.28 8.43
N GLY A 399 -5.77 4.38 8.99
CA GLY A 399 -6.02 4.88 10.34
C GLY A 399 -5.99 3.81 11.42
N GLY A 400 -6.25 2.55 11.09
CA GLY A 400 -6.30 1.44 12.04
C GLY A 400 -7.35 1.61 13.13
N LYS A 401 -8.47 2.29 12.85
CA LYS A 401 -9.54 2.52 13.84
C LYS A 401 -10.58 1.40 13.79
N LEU A 402 -11.00 0.92 14.96
CA LEU A 402 -12.01 -0.12 15.09
C LEU A 402 -13.34 0.28 14.44
N ASP A 403 -13.79 1.52 14.65
CA ASP A 403 -15.06 2.01 14.09
C ASP A 403 -15.06 1.93 12.56
N ASP A 404 -13.99 2.37 11.90
CA ASP A 404 -13.87 2.32 10.44
C ASP A 404 -13.97 0.88 9.92
N LEU A 405 -13.33 -0.08 10.61
CA LEU A 405 -13.42 -1.51 10.31
C LEU A 405 -14.85 -2.03 10.46
N LEU A 406 -15.50 -1.72 11.58
CA LEU A 406 -16.84 -2.22 11.88
C LEU A 406 -17.88 -1.68 10.90
N VAL A 407 -17.79 -0.40 10.54
CA VAL A 407 -18.71 0.21 9.56
C VAL A 407 -18.49 -0.41 8.18
N PHE A 408 -17.24 -0.70 7.78
CA PHE A 408 -16.92 -1.44 6.56
C PHE A 408 -17.48 -2.87 6.58
N LEU A 409 -17.24 -3.65 7.63
CA LEU A 409 -17.71 -5.04 7.71
C LEU A 409 -19.24 -5.12 7.64
N ALA A 410 -19.93 -4.17 8.25
CA ALA A 410 -21.39 -4.08 8.21
C ALA A 410 -21.93 -3.74 6.80
N ASP A 411 -21.21 -2.95 5.99
CA ASP A 411 -21.57 -2.68 4.59
C ASP A 411 -21.11 -3.77 3.62
N PHE A 412 -20.01 -4.47 3.94
CA PHE A 412 -19.49 -5.56 3.13
C PHE A 412 -20.41 -6.78 3.12
N GLY A 413 -21.13 -7.05 4.22
CA GLY A 413 -22.12 -8.14 4.30
C GLY A 413 -23.22 -8.06 3.23
N PRO A 414 -23.99 -6.96 3.15
CA PRO A 414 -24.94 -6.72 2.06
C PRO A 414 -24.32 -6.78 0.66
N PHE A 415 -23.12 -6.23 0.47
CA PHE A 415 -22.38 -6.33 -0.80
C PHE A 415 -22.12 -7.79 -1.21
N VAL A 416 -21.68 -8.63 -0.25
CA VAL A 416 -21.49 -10.07 -0.48
C VAL A 416 -22.80 -10.73 -0.91
N MET A 417 -23.92 -10.43 -0.25
CA MET A 417 -25.23 -10.99 -0.60
C MET A 417 -25.63 -10.62 -2.04
N GLN A 418 -25.46 -9.36 -2.41
CA GLN A 418 -25.72 -8.86 -3.76
C GLN A 418 -24.86 -9.58 -4.81
N ARG A 419 -23.58 -9.80 -4.53
CA ARG A 419 -22.68 -10.52 -5.45
C ARG A 419 -23.08 -11.99 -5.63
N ILE A 420 -23.48 -12.66 -4.54
CA ILE A 420 -23.99 -14.04 -4.60
C ILE A 420 -25.27 -14.10 -5.44
N ASP A 421 -26.20 -13.15 -5.26
CA ASP A 421 -27.44 -13.06 -6.06
C ASP A 421 -27.14 -12.88 -7.56
N GLN A 422 -26.16 -12.05 -7.89
CA GLN A 422 -25.67 -11.86 -9.26
C GLN A 422 -24.83 -13.03 -9.80
N LYS A 423 -24.69 -14.13 -9.06
CA LYS A 423 -23.83 -15.28 -9.38
C LYS A 423 -22.37 -14.88 -9.65
N LYS A 424 -21.89 -13.83 -8.99
CA LYS A 424 -20.50 -13.38 -9.04
C LYS A 424 -19.73 -13.94 -7.85
N TRP A 425 -18.48 -14.31 -8.10
CA TRP A 425 -17.60 -14.81 -7.03
C TRP A 425 -17.23 -13.67 -6.07
N VAL A 426 -17.28 -13.94 -4.78
CA VAL A 426 -16.82 -13.05 -3.70
C VAL A 426 -16.33 -13.88 -2.51
N LYS A 427 -15.19 -13.50 -1.95
CA LYS A 427 -14.68 -14.09 -0.70
C LYS A 427 -15.33 -13.39 0.50
N ARG A 428 -15.62 -14.17 1.55
CA ARG A 428 -16.10 -13.68 2.84
C ARG A 428 -14.96 -13.69 3.85
N PHE A 429 -14.92 -12.67 4.70
CA PHE A 429 -14.11 -12.69 5.92
C PHE A 429 -14.48 -13.88 6.78
N THR A 430 -13.50 -14.45 7.47
CA THR A 430 -13.72 -15.60 8.35
C THR A 430 -13.73 -15.18 9.81
N VAL A 431 -14.54 -15.87 10.61
CA VAL A 431 -14.63 -15.63 12.06
C VAL A 431 -13.27 -15.74 12.76
N PRO A 432 -12.41 -16.75 12.47
CA PRO A 432 -11.09 -16.84 13.11
C PRO A 432 -10.19 -15.63 12.84
N ASN A 433 -10.10 -15.18 11.58
CA ASN A 433 -9.24 -14.05 11.21
C ASN A 433 -9.78 -12.72 11.73
N LEU A 434 -11.10 -12.51 11.67
CA LEU A 434 -11.72 -11.35 12.30
C LEU A 434 -11.50 -11.34 13.82
N ARG A 435 -11.67 -12.47 14.50
CA ARG A 435 -11.41 -12.56 15.95
C ARG A 435 -9.97 -12.19 16.26
N ARG A 436 -9.00 -12.77 15.56
CA ARG A 436 -7.57 -12.46 15.74
C ARG A 436 -7.29 -10.96 15.57
N LEU A 437 -7.79 -10.36 14.50
CA LEU A 437 -7.63 -8.92 14.22
C LEU A 437 -8.29 -8.05 15.30
N LEU A 438 -9.51 -8.39 15.73
CA LEU A 438 -10.25 -7.61 16.71
C LEU A 438 -9.63 -7.72 18.11
N MET A 439 -9.07 -8.87 18.49
CA MET A 439 -8.36 -9.05 19.76
C MET A 439 -7.10 -8.19 19.88
N ALA A 440 -6.54 -7.71 18.76
CA ALA A 440 -5.45 -6.73 18.79
C ALA A 440 -5.85 -5.42 19.47
N TYR A 441 -7.11 -4.99 19.30
CA TYR A 441 -7.64 -3.77 19.92
C TYR A 441 -7.82 -3.92 21.44
N ASP A 442 -8.15 -5.12 21.92
CA ASP A 442 -8.25 -5.42 23.36
C ASP A 442 -6.89 -5.29 24.06
N ALA A 443 -5.82 -5.70 23.36
CA ALA A 443 -4.45 -5.58 23.88
C ALA A 443 -3.95 -4.12 23.95
N GLU A 444 -4.43 -3.25 23.06
CA GLU A 444 -4.02 -1.84 22.96
C GLU A 444 -4.86 -0.91 23.82
N ASP A 445 -6.17 -1.15 23.87
CA ASP A 445 -7.12 -0.35 24.63
C ASP A 445 -7.74 -1.19 25.75
N LYS A 446 -7.16 -1.09 26.94
CA LYS A 446 -7.57 -1.84 28.14
C LYS A 446 -9.00 -1.55 28.58
N GLU A 447 -9.64 -0.48 28.07
CA GLU A 447 -11.03 -0.17 28.36
C GLU A 447 -11.99 -1.02 27.51
N ILE A 448 -11.58 -1.40 26.29
CA ILE A 448 -12.40 -2.19 25.36
C ILE A 448 -12.10 -3.68 25.52
N LYS A 449 -12.66 -4.29 26.57
CA LYS A 449 -12.57 -5.75 26.79
C LYS A 449 -13.44 -6.54 25.80
N LEU A 450 -12.96 -6.69 24.58
CA LEU A 450 -13.64 -7.41 23.50
C LEU A 450 -13.72 -8.91 23.76
N GLN A 451 -12.80 -9.47 24.54
CA GLN A 451 -12.82 -10.89 24.89
C GLN A 451 -14.14 -11.28 25.58
N GLU A 452 -14.66 -10.43 26.47
CA GLU A 452 -15.94 -10.66 27.16
C GLU A 452 -17.12 -10.77 26.18
N ILE A 453 -17.05 -10.14 25.01
CA ILE A 453 -18.07 -10.25 23.95
C ILE A 453 -17.89 -11.57 23.19
N PHE A 454 -16.65 -11.91 22.82
CA PHE A 454 -16.38 -13.08 21.96
C PHE A 454 -16.48 -14.42 22.68
N ASP A 455 -16.34 -14.43 24.01
CA ASP A 455 -16.54 -15.62 24.83
C ASP A 455 -18.01 -15.75 25.31
N ASN A 456 -18.87 -14.76 25.02
CA ASN A 456 -20.28 -14.77 25.38
C ASN A 456 -21.12 -15.67 24.44
N GLN A 457 -21.74 -16.70 25.00
CA GLN A 457 -22.49 -17.69 24.22
C GLN A 457 -23.74 -17.08 23.56
N GLY A 458 -24.43 -16.16 24.23
CA GLY A 458 -25.58 -15.44 23.68
C GLY A 458 -25.22 -14.61 22.46
N PHE A 459 -24.11 -13.87 22.51
CA PHE A 459 -23.56 -13.13 21.37
C PHE A 459 -23.26 -14.06 20.19
N LEU A 460 -22.57 -15.19 20.42
CA LEU A 460 -22.23 -16.15 19.37
C LEU A 460 -23.47 -16.81 18.75
N ASN A 461 -24.46 -17.17 19.57
CA ASN A 461 -25.72 -17.75 19.11
C ASN A 461 -26.50 -16.74 18.25
N LEU A 462 -26.59 -15.48 18.68
CA LEU A 462 -27.26 -14.42 17.93
C LEU A 462 -26.55 -14.11 16.61
N ALA A 463 -25.22 -13.96 16.62
CA ALA A 463 -24.44 -13.78 15.39
C ALA A 463 -24.64 -14.95 14.41
N THR A 464 -24.69 -16.18 14.93
CA THR A 464 -24.99 -17.38 14.11
C THR A 464 -26.39 -17.31 13.50
N ALA A 465 -27.39 -16.85 14.24
CA ALA A 465 -28.75 -16.65 13.73
C ALA A 465 -28.77 -15.61 12.60
N ILE A 466 -28.11 -14.45 12.78
CA ILE A 466 -27.95 -13.42 11.75
C ILE A 466 -27.33 -14.03 10.48
N ARG A 467 -26.25 -14.81 10.62
CA ARG A 467 -25.58 -15.48 9.49
C ARG A 467 -26.51 -16.41 8.74
N LYS A 468 -27.25 -17.24 9.47
CA LYS A 468 -28.21 -18.22 8.91
C LYS A 468 -29.43 -17.58 8.27
N ALA A 469 -29.80 -16.36 8.67
CA ALA A 469 -30.91 -15.59 8.12
C ALA A 469 -30.51 -14.67 6.95
N THR A 470 -29.21 -14.49 6.70
CA THR A 470 -28.68 -13.55 5.70
C THR A 470 -27.80 -14.25 4.67
N VAL A 471 -26.48 -14.15 4.79
CA VAL A 471 -25.52 -14.58 3.77
C VAL A 471 -25.55 -16.09 3.56
N SER A 472 -25.75 -16.90 4.61
CA SER A 472 -25.87 -18.35 4.45
C SER A 472 -27.15 -18.75 3.74
N ALA A 473 -28.28 -18.05 4.00
CA ALA A 473 -29.52 -18.28 3.29
C ALA A 473 -29.39 -17.88 1.80
N GLN A 474 -28.76 -16.74 1.51
CA GLN A 474 -28.46 -16.31 0.14
C GLN A 474 -27.58 -17.32 -0.61
N PHE A 475 -26.58 -17.87 0.06
CA PHE A 475 -25.72 -18.90 -0.54
C PHE A 475 -26.48 -20.20 -0.84
N ARG A 476 -27.33 -20.66 0.09
CA ARG A 476 -28.17 -21.86 -0.10
C ARG A 476 -29.17 -21.68 -1.25
N LYS A 477 -29.82 -20.51 -1.33
CA LYS A 477 -30.68 -20.13 -2.46
C LYS A 477 -29.93 -20.19 -3.79
N ALA A 478 -28.71 -19.64 -3.84
CA ALA A 478 -27.88 -19.71 -5.05
C ALA A 478 -27.48 -21.15 -5.45
N GLN A 479 -27.44 -22.07 -4.49
CA GLN A 479 -27.23 -23.51 -4.71
C GLN A 479 -28.52 -24.29 -5.03
N GLY A 480 -29.68 -23.63 -5.10
CA GLY A 480 -30.97 -24.28 -5.36
C GLY A 480 -31.57 -24.99 -4.15
N THR A 481 -31.05 -24.75 -2.94
CA THR A 481 -31.58 -25.30 -1.68
C THR A 481 -32.29 -24.19 -0.91
N ASP A 482 -33.39 -23.68 -1.49
CA ASP A 482 -34.11 -22.53 -0.96
C ASP A 482 -35.07 -22.96 0.15
N ALA A 483 -34.60 -22.93 1.40
CA ALA A 483 -35.35 -23.40 2.55
C ALA A 483 -35.78 -22.29 3.51
N PHE A 484 -35.22 -21.08 3.47
CA PHE A 484 -35.52 -20.03 4.47
C PHE A 484 -35.55 -18.65 3.83
N ASN A 485 -36.35 -17.74 4.40
CA ASN A 485 -36.41 -16.35 3.98
C ASN A 485 -35.08 -15.65 4.27
N ILE A 486 -34.77 -14.70 3.40
CA ILE A 486 -33.53 -13.93 3.45
C ILE A 486 -33.84 -12.53 3.98
N HIS A 487 -33.22 -12.17 5.10
CA HIS A 487 -33.43 -10.89 5.76
C HIS A 487 -32.56 -9.80 5.13
N TYR A 488 -33.00 -9.24 4.01
CA TYR A 488 -32.36 -8.08 3.38
C TYR A 488 -32.54 -6.82 4.25
N GLY A 489 -31.60 -5.87 4.15
CA GLY A 489 -31.69 -4.58 4.84
C GLY A 489 -31.34 -4.59 6.34
N LEU A 490 -31.15 -5.76 6.95
CA LEU A 490 -30.82 -5.91 8.38
C LEU A 490 -29.64 -5.02 8.80
N ALA A 491 -28.51 -5.08 8.08
CA ALA A 491 -27.34 -4.25 8.37
C ALA A 491 -27.66 -2.75 8.34
N GLN A 492 -28.35 -2.28 7.29
CA GLN A 492 -28.65 -0.86 7.09
C GLN A 492 -29.58 -0.33 8.18
N GLU A 493 -30.59 -1.11 8.57
CA GLU A 493 -31.48 -0.75 9.67
C GLU A 493 -30.73 -0.71 10.99
N TRP A 494 -29.95 -1.74 11.32
CA TRP A 494 -29.24 -1.82 12.58
C TRP A 494 -28.21 -0.72 12.72
N LYS A 495 -27.38 -0.45 11.70
CA LYS A 495 -26.40 0.64 11.70
C LYS A 495 -27.00 2.01 12.03
N ARG A 496 -28.25 2.28 11.63
CA ARG A 496 -28.94 3.54 11.95
C ARG A 496 -29.43 3.60 13.40
N LYS A 497 -29.61 2.44 14.04
CA LYS A 497 -30.25 2.25 15.34
C LYS A 497 -29.26 1.89 16.45
N VAL A 498 -28.06 1.42 16.11
CA VAL A 498 -27.02 1.02 17.08
C VAL A 498 -26.56 2.18 17.99
N LYS A 499 -26.79 3.44 17.59
CA LYS A 499 -26.47 4.63 18.41
C LYS A 499 -27.35 4.78 19.65
N PHE A 500 -28.51 4.12 19.68
CA PHE A 500 -29.48 4.25 20.76
C PHE A 500 -29.82 2.88 21.33
N LYS A 501 -29.48 2.66 22.61
CA LYS A 501 -29.68 1.37 23.31
C LYS A 501 -31.09 0.80 23.11
N ASN A 502 -32.12 1.59 23.40
CA ASN A 502 -33.51 1.12 23.30
C ASN A 502 -33.90 0.76 21.87
N GLU A 503 -33.40 1.50 20.88
CA GLU A 503 -33.69 1.20 19.48
C GLU A 503 -33.00 -0.07 19.01
N LEU A 504 -31.76 -0.32 19.44
CA LEU A 504 -31.04 -1.55 19.16
C LEU A 504 -31.72 -2.76 19.82
N VAL A 505 -32.08 -2.66 21.10
CA VAL A 505 -32.76 -3.73 21.85
C VAL A 505 -34.05 -4.14 21.14
N VAL A 506 -34.88 -3.18 20.73
CA VAL A 506 -36.10 -3.43 19.96
C VAL A 506 -35.78 -4.16 18.66
N LYS A 507 -34.80 -3.69 17.88
CA LYS A 507 -34.43 -4.31 16.60
C LYS A 507 -33.86 -5.72 16.74
N VAL A 508 -33.11 -6.00 17.81
CA VAL A 508 -32.61 -7.34 18.12
C VAL A 508 -33.77 -8.27 18.50
N SER A 509 -34.69 -7.81 19.36
CA SER A 509 -35.88 -8.56 19.76
C SER A 509 -36.77 -8.90 18.56
N ASP A 510 -37.06 -7.91 17.71
CA ASP A 510 -37.87 -8.09 16.50
C ASP A 510 -37.25 -9.13 15.56
N PHE A 511 -35.93 -9.06 15.35
CA PHE A 511 -35.21 -10.03 14.53
C PHE A 511 -35.30 -11.45 15.11
N VAL A 512 -35.05 -11.62 16.41
CA VAL A 512 -35.09 -12.93 17.07
C VAL A 512 -36.49 -13.52 17.04
N GLN A 513 -37.53 -12.69 17.25
CA GLN A 513 -38.92 -13.13 17.13
C GLN A 513 -39.19 -13.66 15.73
N GLN A 514 -38.90 -12.89 14.68
CA GLN A 514 -39.12 -13.31 13.29
C GLN A 514 -38.33 -14.59 12.94
N TYR A 515 -37.07 -14.67 13.37
CA TYR A 515 -36.20 -15.82 13.15
C TYR A 515 -36.74 -17.10 13.80
N ASN A 516 -37.16 -17.02 15.06
CA ASN A 516 -37.70 -18.16 15.80
C ASN A 516 -39.09 -18.55 15.28
N GLU A 517 -39.95 -17.60 14.91
CA GLU A 517 -41.25 -17.88 14.28
C GLU A 517 -41.11 -18.58 12.93
N GLU A 518 -40.12 -18.20 12.12
CA GLU A 518 -39.77 -18.93 10.90
C GLU A 518 -39.29 -20.36 11.20
N ASN A 519 -38.41 -20.54 12.19
CA ASN A 519 -37.95 -21.87 12.58
C ASN A 519 -39.10 -22.78 13.05
N ALA A 520 -40.04 -22.23 13.83
CA ALA A 520 -41.22 -22.95 14.31
C ALA A 520 -42.10 -23.41 13.13
N ARG A 521 -42.41 -22.52 12.19
CA ARG A 521 -43.18 -22.85 10.98
C ARG A 521 -42.50 -23.95 10.14
N HIS A 522 -41.18 -23.91 10.01
CA HIS A 522 -40.42 -24.96 9.31
C HIS A 522 -40.47 -26.29 10.07
N ALA A 523 -40.39 -26.26 11.40
CA ALA A 523 -40.47 -27.44 12.25
C ALA A 523 -41.85 -28.11 12.18
N GLU A 524 -42.93 -27.33 12.10
CA GLU A 524 -44.31 -27.80 11.89
C GLU A 524 -44.49 -28.45 10.51
N GLN A 525 -43.83 -27.91 9.48
CA GLN A 525 -43.84 -28.46 8.12
C GLN A 525 -42.93 -29.68 7.93
N GLY A 526 -42.25 -30.16 8.98
CA GLY A 526 -41.30 -31.27 8.89
C GLY A 526 -40.05 -30.95 8.05
N LYS A 527 -39.74 -29.68 7.82
CA LYS A 527 -38.58 -29.22 7.05
C LYS A 527 -37.33 -29.12 7.94
N GLU A 528 -36.20 -28.80 7.32
CA GLU A 528 -34.92 -28.54 8.00
C GLU A 528 -35.11 -27.55 9.16
N ARG A 529 -34.45 -27.81 10.31
CA ARG A 529 -34.55 -26.98 11.52
C ARG A 529 -33.25 -26.22 11.76
N ARG A 530 -33.37 -24.97 12.22
CA ARG A 530 -32.25 -24.17 12.74
C ARG A 530 -32.37 -24.08 14.27
N LYS A 531 -31.25 -23.85 14.96
CA LYS A 531 -31.23 -23.62 16.41
C LYS A 531 -31.91 -22.28 16.72
N ASN A 532 -32.84 -22.27 17.66
CA ASN A 532 -33.49 -21.04 18.12
C ASN A 532 -32.54 -20.19 18.98
N VAL A 533 -32.75 -18.88 18.96
CA VAL A 533 -32.15 -17.96 19.94
C VAL A 533 -33.03 -17.93 21.17
N THR A 534 -32.47 -18.18 22.34
CA THR A 534 -33.20 -18.28 23.60
C THR A 534 -33.33 -16.93 24.31
N THR A 535 -34.23 -16.85 25.30
CA THR A 535 -34.32 -15.67 26.18
C THR A 535 -33.01 -15.43 26.94
N GLU A 536 -32.31 -16.50 27.31
CA GLU A 536 -31.00 -16.41 27.97
C GLU A 536 -29.95 -15.77 27.04
N ASP A 537 -29.93 -16.17 25.76
CA ASP A 537 -29.04 -15.56 24.77
C ASP A 537 -29.31 -14.05 24.62
N LEU A 538 -30.58 -13.64 24.59
CA LEU A 538 -30.98 -12.23 24.54
C LEU A 538 -30.55 -11.46 25.80
N ASN A 539 -30.76 -12.03 26.98
CA ASN A 539 -30.35 -11.40 28.24
C ASN A 539 -28.84 -11.17 28.28
N GLN A 540 -28.05 -12.15 27.85
CA GLN A 540 -26.60 -12.03 27.77
C GLN A 540 -26.18 -10.91 26.79
N VAL A 541 -26.81 -10.82 25.62
CA VAL A 541 -26.52 -9.73 24.66
C VAL A 541 -26.92 -8.36 25.22
N PHE A 542 -28.05 -8.25 25.91
CA PHE A 542 -28.47 -6.99 26.51
C PHE A 542 -27.56 -6.55 27.65
N GLN A 543 -27.02 -7.48 28.43
CA GLN A 543 -25.99 -7.18 29.43
C GLN A 543 -24.70 -6.66 28.77
N LEU A 544 -24.31 -7.20 27.61
CA LEU A 544 -23.19 -6.67 26.83
C LEU A 544 -23.48 -5.26 26.32
N VAL A 545 -24.68 -5.00 25.79
CA VAL A 545 -25.10 -3.65 25.36
C VAL A 545 -25.03 -2.64 26.50
N ASP A 546 -25.41 -3.06 27.71
CA ASP A 546 -25.41 -2.21 28.90
C ASP A 546 -24.01 -1.89 29.40
N SER A 547 -23.09 -2.86 29.31
CA SER A 547 -21.73 -2.74 29.83
C SER A 547 -20.71 -2.19 28.82
N LYS A 548 -20.90 -2.47 27.52
CA LYS A 548 -19.95 -2.11 26.44
C LYS A 548 -20.49 -1.06 25.48
N GLY A 549 -21.78 -0.72 25.59
CA GLY A 549 -22.45 0.24 24.73
C GLY A 549 -23.12 -0.42 23.51
N PRO A 550 -24.24 0.15 23.04
CA PRO A 550 -25.03 -0.44 21.96
C PRO A 550 -24.31 -0.39 20.61
N GLU A 551 -23.52 0.65 20.34
CA GLU A 551 -22.86 0.83 19.04
C GLU A 551 -21.84 -0.28 18.79
N LEU A 552 -20.92 -0.49 19.73
CA LEU A 552 -19.90 -1.54 19.65
C LEU A 552 -20.52 -2.94 19.50
N VAL A 553 -21.43 -3.31 20.40
CA VAL A 553 -22.04 -4.65 20.41
C VAL A 553 -22.88 -4.89 19.16
N GLY A 554 -23.70 -3.91 18.76
CA GLY A 554 -24.55 -4.03 17.58
C GLY A 554 -23.74 -4.16 16.29
N MET A 555 -22.66 -3.38 16.15
CA MET A 555 -21.78 -3.45 14.99
C MET A 555 -20.97 -4.75 14.94
N LEU A 556 -20.52 -5.26 16.09
CA LEU A 556 -19.85 -6.57 16.19
C LEU A 556 -20.78 -7.73 15.84
N LEU A 557 -22.05 -7.68 16.24
CA LEU A 557 -23.06 -8.66 15.85
C LEU A 557 -23.22 -8.71 14.32
N LEU A 558 -23.22 -7.56 13.64
CA LEU A 558 -23.26 -7.50 12.17
C LEU A 558 -21.98 -8.08 11.57
N ALA A 559 -20.81 -7.67 12.05
CA ALA A 559 -19.52 -8.16 11.57
C ALA A 559 -19.40 -9.69 11.68
N TYR A 560 -19.68 -10.26 12.85
CA TYR A 560 -19.67 -11.71 13.07
C TYR A 560 -20.81 -12.44 12.35
N GLY A 561 -21.98 -11.79 12.25
CA GLY A 561 -23.15 -12.30 11.56
C GLY A 561 -22.94 -12.44 10.06
N TYR A 562 -22.13 -11.60 9.44
CA TYR A 562 -21.81 -11.71 8.00
C TYR A 562 -20.56 -12.54 7.69
N ALA A 563 -19.70 -12.74 8.69
CA ALA A 563 -18.50 -13.56 8.57
C ALA A 563 -18.80 -15.05 8.35
N ARG A 564 -17.85 -15.77 7.76
CA ARG A 564 -17.91 -17.20 7.51
C ARG A 564 -17.24 -17.99 8.65
N GLU A 565 -17.89 -19.05 9.12
CA GLU A 565 -17.25 -20.02 10.00
C GLU A 565 -16.37 -21.03 9.21
N PRO A 566 -15.35 -21.61 9.86
CA PRO A 566 -14.64 -22.77 9.32
C PRO A 566 -15.64 -23.85 8.88
N ARG A 567 -15.33 -24.59 7.82
CA ARG A 567 -16.11 -25.80 7.53
C ARG A 567 -15.76 -26.80 8.62
N GLU A 568 -16.77 -27.31 9.33
CA GLU A 568 -16.60 -28.54 10.10
C GLU A 568 -16.15 -29.61 9.08
N GLU A 569 -14.94 -30.15 9.25
CA GLU A 569 -14.58 -31.39 8.58
C GLU A 569 -15.57 -32.43 9.09
N GLN A 570 -16.42 -32.93 8.20
CA GLN A 570 -17.27 -34.06 8.53
C GLN A 570 -16.32 -35.20 8.87
N GLU A 571 -16.31 -35.62 10.15
CA GLU A 571 -15.73 -36.90 10.52
C GLU A 571 -16.29 -37.95 9.55
N PRO A 572 -15.44 -38.76 8.90
CA PRO A 572 -15.93 -39.84 8.06
C PRO A 572 -16.81 -40.72 8.93
N GLY A 573 -18.12 -40.70 8.65
CA GLY A 573 -19.09 -41.46 9.41
C GLY A 573 -18.70 -42.93 9.47
N ASN A 574 -18.61 -43.45 10.69
CA ASN A 574 -18.52 -44.89 10.96
C ASN A 574 -19.76 -45.63 10.45
#